data_AF-A0A8H9Y9Y2-F1
#
_entry.id   AF-A0A8H9Y9Y2-F1
#
_cell.length_a   1.000
_cell.length_b   1.000
_cell.length_c   1.000
_cell.angle_alpha   90.00
_cell.angle_beta   90.00
_cell.angle_gamma   90.00
#
_symmetry.space_group_name_H-M   'P 1'
#
loop_
_entity.id
_entity.type
_entity.pdbx_description
1 polymer ?
#
loop_
_entity_poly.entity_id
_entity_poly.type
_entity_poly.pdbx_seq_one_letter_code
_entity_poly.pdbx_strand_id
1 'polypeptide(L)'
;MRTTAQELRRYPEGPPVGIPVAPELTPAERSSWYLCSPAGRDTGADARHVEVVAGPPLPPAGSFLAETPGESSAPGGGEATTWLVTDGSRSRIDAGAARAFGVRPVPVDPVVLDAVPRGPDVVLPRGPSGLPAPFDVQGRIVRAGGRMFLVVEGGVGEVHGAQQAFAGALAGVDEIDAALSTVLALPEKEALPGVPADDVEWAHPGRVCVGGDAADRDGPAGIVVADGAGVTGGPGTTDADRDSGGAGGPGATDAARGGTGDDSDGGDGVHLRAPRGSAALVTERGLYVVSDAGVRFRAGSADELAALGLGDPTEVPWSVIAVLPDGGELTADRARRTVPAHTPATTSADSTTGIR
;
A
#
# COMPACT_ATOMS: atom_id res chain seq x y z
N MET A 1 10.40 -29.63 -26.53
CA MET A 1 10.64 -30.33 -27.81
C MET A 1 10.94 -29.27 -28.86
N ARG A 2 12.03 -29.40 -29.64
CA ARG A 2 12.31 -28.52 -30.77
C ARG A 2 12.04 -29.31 -32.06
N THR A 3 11.28 -28.75 -32.99
CA THR A 3 10.95 -29.35 -34.30
C THR A 3 11.07 -28.29 -35.39
N THR A 4 11.13 -28.70 -36.65
CA THR A 4 11.25 -27.78 -37.78
C THR A 4 9.88 -27.38 -38.34
N ALA A 5 9.77 -26.19 -38.92
CA ALA A 5 8.55 -25.75 -39.60
C ALA A 5 8.14 -26.70 -40.75
N GLN A 6 9.11 -27.34 -41.41
CA GLN A 6 8.84 -28.29 -42.50
C GLN A 6 8.23 -29.61 -42.00
N GLU A 7 8.48 -30.00 -40.76
CA GLU A 7 7.83 -31.15 -40.12
C GLU A 7 6.40 -30.81 -39.71
N LEU A 8 6.16 -29.62 -39.15
CA LEU A 8 4.82 -29.17 -38.73
C LEU A 8 3.83 -29.06 -39.89
N ARG A 9 4.27 -28.58 -41.06
CA ARG A 9 3.45 -28.46 -42.28
C ARG A 9 2.87 -29.79 -42.78
N ARG A 10 3.35 -30.93 -42.28
CA ARG A 10 2.83 -32.26 -42.66
C ARG A 10 1.53 -32.62 -41.92
N TYR A 11 1.13 -31.83 -40.92
CA TYR A 11 -0.06 -32.06 -40.11
C TYR A 11 -1.15 -31.02 -40.45
N PRO A 12 -2.44 -31.40 -40.42
CA PRO A 12 -3.54 -30.43 -40.57
C PRO A 12 -3.48 -29.36 -39.48
N GLU A 13 -3.55 -28.09 -39.87
CA GLU A 13 -3.56 -26.95 -38.95
C GLU A 13 -5.00 -26.58 -38.57
N GLY A 14 -5.25 -26.40 -37.26
CA GLY A 14 -6.51 -25.86 -36.75
C GLY A 14 -6.49 -24.33 -36.67
N PRO A 15 -7.63 -23.69 -36.35
CA PRO A 15 -7.66 -22.27 -36.05
C PRO A 15 -6.73 -21.91 -34.89
N PRO A 16 -6.13 -20.70 -34.88
CA PRO A 16 -5.32 -20.27 -33.75
C PRO A 16 -6.19 -20.13 -32.49
N VAL A 17 -5.67 -20.63 -31.38
CA VAL A 17 -6.29 -20.58 -30.05
C VAL A 17 -5.31 -19.99 -29.05
N GLY A 18 -5.83 -19.31 -28.01
CA GLY A 18 -5.00 -18.80 -26.93
C GLY A 18 -5.56 -17.54 -26.29
N ILE A 19 -4.76 -16.96 -25.39
CA ILE A 19 -5.05 -15.70 -24.71
C ILE A 19 -4.08 -14.65 -25.29
N PRO A 20 -4.56 -13.68 -26.11
CA PRO A 20 -3.67 -12.76 -26.84
C PRO A 20 -2.77 -11.89 -25.95
N VAL A 21 -3.24 -11.57 -24.75
CA VAL A 21 -2.57 -10.68 -23.78
C VAL A 21 -1.89 -11.47 -22.65
N ALA A 22 -1.72 -12.79 -22.80
CA ALA A 22 -1.06 -13.59 -21.78
C ALA A 22 0.42 -13.17 -21.66
N PRO A 23 0.93 -13.01 -20.42
CA PRO A 23 2.30 -12.62 -20.20
C PRO A 23 3.24 -13.82 -20.41
N GLU A 24 4.55 -13.53 -20.42
CA GLU A 24 5.55 -14.58 -20.26
C GLU A 24 5.52 -15.10 -18.81
N LEU A 25 5.47 -16.43 -18.66
CA LEU A 25 5.30 -17.08 -17.37
C LEU A 25 6.61 -17.74 -16.97
N THR A 26 7.48 -16.95 -16.34
CA THR A 26 8.68 -17.44 -15.65
C THR A 26 8.49 -17.23 -14.15
N PRO A 27 8.55 -18.24 -13.28
CA PRO A 27 8.31 -18.05 -11.85
C PRO A 27 9.29 -17.05 -11.22
N ALA A 28 8.77 -16.08 -10.46
CA ALA A 28 9.57 -15.19 -9.63
C ALA A 28 9.96 -15.83 -8.28
N GLU A 29 10.98 -15.29 -7.64
CA GLU A 29 11.31 -15.63 -6.25
C GLU A 29 10.20 -15.17 -5.30
N ARG A 30 9.94 -15.96 -4.24
CA ARG A 30 8.98 -15.59 -3.20
C ARG A 30 9.38 -14.29 -2.50
N SER A 31 8.40 -13.44 -2.24
CA SER A 31 8.60 -12.09 -1.72
C SER A 31 7.39 -11.66 -0.90
N SER A 32 7.60 -10.79 0.08
CA SER A 32 6.52 -10.03 0.72
C SER A 32 6.07 -8.90 -0.21
N TRP A 33 4.79 -8.53 -0.14
CA TRP A 33 4.19 -7.55 -1.07
C TRP A 33 3.69 -6.32 -0.34
N TYR A 34 3.96 -5.16 -0.91
CA TYR A 34 3.68 -3.86 -0.30
C TYR A 34 3.13 -2.87 -1.32
N LEU A 35 2.19 -2.03 -0.88
CA LEU A 35 1.72 -0.85 -1.58
C LEU A 35 2.35 0.38 -0.94
N CYS A 36 3.17 1.12 -1.67
CA CYS A 36 4.00 2.16 -1.13
C CYS A 36 3.76 3.52 -1.81
N SER A 37 3.91 4.60 -1.04
CA SER A 37 4.05 5.96 -1.56
C SER A 37 5.10 6.74 -0.79
N PRO A 38 5.76 7.73 -1.41
CA PRO A 38 6.54 8.71 -0.66
C PRO A 38 5.61 9.46 0.31
N ALA A 39 6.15 9.81 1.47
CA ALA A 39 5.44 10.61 2.46
C ALA A 39 6.06 12.01 2.54
N GLY A 40 5.26 13.03 2.86
CA GLY A 40 5.75 14.41 2.98
C GLY A 40 5.28 15.36 1.88
N ARG A 41 5.72 16.63 1.96
CA ARG A 41 5.24 17.76 1.13
C ARG A 41 5.90 17.90 -0.25
N ASP A 42 6.87 17.04 -0.59
CA ASP A 42 7.65 17.20 -1.83
C ASP A 42 7.03 16.51 -3.05
N THR A 43 5.84 15.91 -2.92
CA THR A 43 5.05 15.49 -4.08
C THR A 43 4.25 16.69 -4.57
N GLY A 44 4.70 17.32 -5.65
CA GLY A 44 3.85 18.24 -6.41
C GLY A 44 2.48 17.60 -6.68
N ALA A 45 1.43 18.41 -6.84
CA ALA A 45 0.03 17.94 -6.94
C ALA A 45 -0.22 16.89 -8.05
N ASP A 46 0.71 16.75 -9.00
CA ASP A 46 0.66 15.85 -10.15
C ASP A 46 1.53 14.58 -10.00
N ALA A 47 2.06 14.31 -8.80
CA ALA A 47 3.02 13.23 -8.57
C ALA A 47 2.48 12.16 -7.61
N ARG A 48 1.33 11.54 -7.93
CA ARG A 48 0.84 10.36 -7.20
C ARG A 48 1.72 9.15 -7.50
N HIS A 49 2.84 9.05 -6.82
CA HIS A 49 3.77 7.92 -6.96
C HIS A 49 3.34 6.79 -6.04
N VAL A 50 2.34 6.02 -6.47
CA VAL A 50 2.01 4.74 -5.83
C VAL A 50 2.78 3.62 -6.53
N GLU A 51 3.52 2.84 -5.76
CA GLU A 51 4.34 1.73 -6.24
C GLU A 51 3.93 0.44 -5.51
N VAL A 52 3.78 -0.65 -6.26
CA VAL A 52 3.70 -1.99 -5.67
C VAL A 52 5.12 -2.55 -5.60
N VAL A 53 5.53 -2.99 -4.43
CA VAL A 53 6.88 -3.52 -4.16
C VAL A 53 6.77 -4.97 -3.70
N ALA A 54 7.44 -5.87 -4.40
CA ALA A 54 7.69 -7.23 -3.95
C ALA A 54 9.16 -7.33 -3.50
N GLY A 55 9.40 -7.69 -2.24
CA GLY A 55 10.75 -7.75 -1.70
C GLY A 55 10.84 -8.42 -0.33
N PRO A 56 11.96 -8.24 0.39
CA PRO A 56 12.13 -8.77 1.73
C PRO A 56 11.14 -8.14 2.72
N PRO A 57 10.85 -8.80 3.85
CA PRO A 57 10.03 -8.24 4.92
C PRO A 57 10.57 -6.89 5.40
N LEU A 58 9.66 -5.94 5.59
CA LEU A 58 9.95 -4.60 6.07
C LEU A 58 9.65 -4.46 7.57
N PRO A 59 10.44 -3.67 8.34
CA PRO A 59 10.19 -3.45 9.76
C PRO A 59 8.92 -2.61 9.99
N PRO A 60 8.27 -2.72 11.15
CA PRO A 60 7.12 -1.88 11.49
C PRO A 60 7.50 -0.41 11.64
N ALA A 61 6.65 0.49 11.12
CA ALA A 61 6.81 1.95 11.27
C ALA A 61 6.56 2.43 12.69
N GLY A 62 5.84 1.67 13.52
CA GLY A 62 5.27 2.17 14.75
C GLY A 62 4.11 3.15 14.50
N SER A 63 3.75 3.92 15.52
CA SER A 63 2.58 4.81 15.46
C SER A 63 2.94 6.19 14.91
N PHE A 64 2.09 6.75 14.05
CA PHE A 64 2.24 8.10 13.53
C PHE A 64 0.87 8.74 13.23
N LEU A 65 0.87 10.06 13.07
CA LEU A 65 -0.30 10.76 12.52
C LEU A 65 -0.14 10.90 11.01
N ALA A 66 -1.13 10.45 10.26
CA ALA A 66 -1.24 10.70 8.83
C ALA A 66 -2.21 11.85 8.54
N GLU A 67 -1.98 12.55 7.43
CA GLU A 67 -2.86 13.58 6.90
C GLU A 67 -3.16 13.26 5.44
N THR A 68 -4.44 13.26 5.08
CA THR A 68 -4.88 13.18 3.68
C THR A 68 -5.51 14.50 3.26
N PRO A 69 -5.35 14.91 1.99
CA PRO A 69 -6.11 16.04 1.44
C PRO A 69 -7.60 15.87 1.73
N GLY A 70 -8.29 16.96 2.07
CA GLY A 70 -9.73 16.93 2.25
C GLY A 70 -10.44 16.68 0.92
N GLU A 71 -11.63 16.08 0.98
CA GLU A 71 -12.41 15.80 -0.21
C GLU A 71 -12.76 17.11 -0.94
N SER A 72 -12.27 17.25 -2.17
CA SER A 72 -12.50 18.43 -3.03
C SER A 72 -13.97 18.63 -3.43
N SER A 73 -14.83 17.64 -3.14
CA SER A 73 -16.27 17.65 -3.39
C SER A 73 -17.04 18.60 -2.46
N ALA A 74 -16.44 19.04 -1.35
CA ALA A 74 -17.06 19.98 -0.41
C ALA A 74 -16.94 21.44 -0.92
N PRO A 75 -18.02 22.26 -0.90
CA PRO A 75 -17.93 23.68 -1.21
C PRO A 75 -16.96 24.38 -0.24
N GLY A 76 -15.86 24.92 -0.78
CA GLY A 76 -14.78 25.54 0.01
C GLY A 76 -13.47 24.73 0.06
N GLY A 77 -13.44 23.53 -0.53
CA GLY A 77 -12.35 22.58 -0.37
C GLY A 77 -12.46 21.89 0.98
N GLY A 78 -12.46 20.55 1.01
CA GLY A 78 -12.49 19.82 2.28
C GLY A 78 -11.28 20.15 3.14
N GLU A 79 -11.48 20.26 4.46
CA GLU A 79 -10.37 20.29 5.41
C GLU A 79 -9.57 18.98 5.36
N ALA A 80 -8.25 19.08 5.51
CA ALA A 80 -7.40 17.90 5.60
C ALA A 80 -7.88 16.99 6.75
N THR A 81 -7.91 15.69 6.49
CA THR A 81 -8.34 14.72 7.50
C THR A 81 -7.13 14.13 8.20
N THR A 82 -7.12 14.22 9.53
CA THR A 82 -6.08 13.62 10.38
C THR A 82 -6.47 12.20 10.78
N TRP A 83 -5.50 11.32 10.68
CA TRP A 83 -5.62 9.90 10.99
C TRP A 83 -4.55 9.51 11.99
N LEU A 84 -4.94 8.77 13.02
CA LEU A 84 -4.02 8.04 13.86
C LEU A 84 -3.79 6.68 13.21
N VAL A 85 -2.54 6.40 12.87
CA VAL A 85 -2.11 5.11 12.35
C VAL A 85 -1.33 4.42 13.44
N THR A 86 -1.80 3.23 13.81
CA THR A 86 -1.19 2.32 14.79
C THR A 86 -0.99 0.97 14.10
N ASP A 87 -0.27 0.06 14.74
CA ASP A 87 0.01 -1.26 14.18
C ASP A 87 -1.29 -1.96 13.73
N GLY A 88 -1.46 -2.15 12.42
CA GLY A 88 -2.60 -2.84 11.84
C GLY A 88 -3.83 -1.98 11.54
N SER A 89 -3.90 -0.72 11.96
CA SER A 89 -5.13 0.06 11.77
C SER A 89 -4.95 1.56 11.63
N ARG A 90 -5.91 2.19 10.96
CA ARG A 90 -6.09 3.64 10.93
C ARG A 90 -7.41 4.02 11.59
N SER A 91 -7.37 5.06 12.40
CA SER A 91 -8.53 5.67 13.01
C SER A 91 -8.56 7.15 12.70
N ARG A 92 -9.69 7.67 12.24
CA ARG A 92 -9.86 9.12 12.15
C ARG A 92 -9.77 9.69 13.55
N ILE A 93 -9.01 10.77 13.70
CA ILE A 93 -8.77 11.41 14.98
C ILE A 93 -9.04 12.92 14.85
N ASP A 94 -9.37 13.55 15.98
CA ASP A 94 -9.53 15.01 16.05
C ASP A 94 -8.29 15.74 15.50
N ALA A 95 -8.48 16.79 14.71
CA ALA A 95 -7.39 17.56 14.11
C ALA A 95 -6.46 18.21 15.16
N GLY A 96 -6.96 18.44 16.38
CA GLY A 96 -6.18 18.91 17.52
C GLY A 96 -5.16 17.89 18.05
N ALA A 97 -5.26 16.60 17.67
CA ALA A 97 -4.37 15.53 18.12
C ALA A 97 -2.90 15.82 17.84
N ALA A 98 -2.59 16.40 16.68
CA ALA A 98 -1.23 16.78 16.32
C ALA A 98 -0.61 17.72 17.36
N ARG A 99 -1.38 18.71 17.82
CA ARG A 99 -0.92 19.63 18.88
C ARG A 99 -0.87 18.95 20.24
N ALA A 100 -1.85 18.11 20.55
CA ALA A 100 -1.92 17.37 21.81
C ALA A 100 -0.68 16.47 22.01
N PHE A 101 -0.27 15.77 20.95
CA PHE A 101 0.91 14.90 20.96
C PHE A 101 2.22 15.65 20.72
N GLY A 102 2.17 16.90 20.26
CA GLY A 102 3.35 17.68 19.90
C GLY A 102 4.06 17.17 18.63
N VAL A 103 3.30 16.58 17.69
CA VAL A 103 3.83 15.95 16.47
C VAL A 103 3.28 16.59 15.20
N ARG A 104 3.96 16.39 14.08
CA ARG A 104 3.49 16.86 12.78
C ARG A 104 2.87 15.69 12.01
N PRO A 105 1.62 15.79 11.54
CA PRO A 105 1.06 14.78 10.66
C PRO A 105 1.90 14.62 9.40
N VAL A 106 2.03 13.38 8.95
CA VAL A 106 2.70 12.99 7.72
C VAL A 106 1.68 13.00 6.59
N PRO A 107 1.84 13.81 5.53
CA PRO A 107 1.03 13.70 4.33
C PRO A 107 1.19 12.31 3.69
N VAL A 108 0.07 11.62 3.47
CA VAL A 108 0.05 10.28 2.87
C VAL A 108 -0.91 10.24 1.68
N ASP A 109 -0.54 9.51 0.63
CA ASP A 109 -1.44 9.25 -0.49
C ASP A 109 -2.70 8.50 -0.02
N PRO A 110 -3.92 8.97 -0.32
CA PRO A 110 -5.16 8.32 0.10
C PRO A 110 -5.26 6.85 -0.31
N VAL A 111 -4.72 6.46 -1.48
CA VAL A 111 -4.74 5.08 -1.98
C VAL A 111 -3.96 4.15 -1.05
N VAL A 112 -2.80 4.61 -0.57
CA VAL A 112 -1.97 3.85 0.38
C VAL A 112 -2.63 3.82 1.74
N LEU A 113 -3.15 4.96 2.22
CA LEU A 113 -3.81 5.00 3.52
C LEU A 113 -5.09 4.14 3.55
N ASP A 114 -5.85 4.10 2.46
CA ASP A 114 -7.08 3.30 2.37
C ASP A 114 -6.82 1.80 2.36
N ALA A 115 -5.60 1.36 2.02
CA ALA A 115 -5.18 -0.02 2.16
C ALA A 115 -4.98 -0.44 3.63
N VAL A 116 -4.83 0.51 4.56
CA VAL A 116 -4.76 0.24 6.01
C VAL A 116 -6.18 0.00 6.56
N PRO A 117 -6.41 -1.11 7.30
CA PRO A 117 -7.70 -1.41 7.90
C PRO A 117 -8.26 -0.24 8.74
N ARG A 118 -9.54 0.08 8.55
CA ARG A 118 -10.21 1.18 9.24
C ARG A 118 -10.74 0.72 10.61
N GLY A 119 -10.18 1.29 11.68
CA GLY A 119 -10.69 1.18 13.05
C GLY A 119 -11.77 2.21 13.38
N PRO A 120 -12.32 2.21 14.61
CA PRO A 120 -13.29 3.21 15.07
C PRO A 120 -12.65 4.60 15.20
N ASP A 121 -13.46 5.66 15.14
CA ASP A 121 -12.98 7.04 15.30
C ASP A 121 -12.50 7.28 16.72
N VAL A 122 -11.36 7.96 16.82
CA VAL A 122 -10.83 8.46 18.09
C VAL A 122 -11.39 9.85 18.31
N VAL A 123 -12.37 9.92 19.20
CA VAL A 123 -13.00 11.17 19.65
C VAL A 123 -13.08 11.17 21.16
N LEU A 124 -12.98 12.36 21.77
CA LEU A 124 -13.30 12.48 23.18
C LEU A 124 -14.79 12.20 23.41
N PRO A 125 -15.12 11.39 24.41
CA PRO A 125 -16.50 11.07 24.74
C PRO A 125 -17.22 12.33 25.23
N ARG A 126 -18.49 12.48 24.85
CA ARG A 126 -19.33 13.66 25.17
C ARG A 126 -20.72 13.22 25.56
N GLY A 127 -21.40 14.03 26.38
CA GLY A 127 -22.77 13.77 26.83
C GLY A 127 -22.84 13.27 28.27
N PRO A 128 -24.00 12.80 28.73
CA PRO A 128 -24.17 12.31 30.10
C PRO A 128 -23.41 10.99 30.29
N SER A 129 -22.75 10.80 31.43
CA SER A 129 -22.05 9.55 31.76
C SER A 129 -22.96 8.51 32.41
N GLY A 130 -24.09 8.92 32.97
CA GLY A 130 -24.95 8.06 33.80
C GLY A 130 -24.43 7.85 35.23
N LEU A 131 -23.33 8.50 35.62
CA LEU A 131 -22.82 8.51 37.00
C LEU A 131 -23.38 9.70 37.80
N PRO A 132 -23.39 9.64 39.14
CA PRO A 132 -23.70 10.79 39.97
C PRO A 132 -22.68 11.93 39.82
N ALA A 133 -23.10 13.17 40.07
CA ALA A 133 -22.19 14.30 40.19
C ALA A 133 -21.10 14.03 41.26
N PRO A 134 -19.84 14.45 41.05
CA PRO A 134 -19.36 15.27 39.94
C PRO A 134 -18.83 14.43 38.75
N PHE A 135 -19.29 13.20 38.54
CA PHE A 135 -18.84 12.34 37.43
C PHE A 135 -19.88 12.22 36.31
N ASP A 136 -20.89 13.08 36.30
CA ASP A 136 -22.12 13.00 35.50
C ASP A 136 -21.96 13.36 34.00
N VAL A 137 -20.80 13.87 33.61
CA VAL A 137 -20.50 14.33 32.25
C VAL A 137 -19.31 13.57 31.67
N GLN A 138 -19.47 12.96 30.51
CA GLN A 138 -18.39 12.31 29.76
C GLN A 138 -17.36 13.32 29.27
N GLY A 139 -16.11 12.88 29.15
CA GLY A 139 -15.00 13.73 28.72
C GLY A 139 -14.42 14.59 29.84
N ARG A 140 -14.99 14.54 31.05
CA ARG A 140 -14.42 15.18 32.24
C ARG A 140 -13.15 14.46 32.67
N ILE A 141 -12.11 15.24 32.91
CA ILE A 141 -10.86 14.74 33.50
C ILE A 141 -10.99 14.75 35.02
N VAL A 142 -10.56 13.67 35.66
CA VAL A 142 -10.50 13.53 37.11
C VAL A 142 -9.05 13.29 37.52
N ARG A 143 -8.50 14.15 38.39
CA ARG A 143 -7.22 13.90 39.06
C ARG A 143 -7.46 13.25 40.41
N ALA A 144 -6.81 12.12 40.64
CA ALA A 144 -6.89 11.43 41.93
C ALA A 144 -5.60 10.67 42.23
N GLY A 145 -4.96 11.01 43.36
CA GLY A 145 -3.74 10.32 43.81
C GLY A 145 -2.56 10.41 42.84
N GLY A 146 -2.45 11.50 42.07
CA GLY A 146 -1.42 11.68 41.04
C GLY A 146 -1.70 10.99 39.70
N ARG A 147 -2.84 10.30 39.58
CA ARG A 147 -3.31 9.61 38.37
C ARG A 147 -4.38 10.44 37.67
N MET A 148 -4.52 10.25 36.35
CA MET A 148 -5.54 10.90 35.54
C MET A 148 -6.57 9.88 35.08
N PHE A 149 -7.85 10.22 35.23
CA PHE A 149 -8.97 9.42 34.72
C PHE A 149 -9.82 10.25 33.77
N LEU A 150 -10.41 9.57 32.79
CA LEU A 150 -11.42 10.13 31.90
C LEU A 150 -12.78 9.52 32.26
N VAL A 151 -13.77 10.40 32.47
CA VAL A 151 -15.15 9.95 32.61
C VAL A 151 -15.68 9.52 31.24
N VAL A 152 -16.17 8.28 31.17
CA VAL A 152 -16.78 7.68 29.99
C VAL A 152 -18.21 7.23 30.32
N GLU A 153 -18.94 6.69 29.36
CA GLU A 153 -20.27 6.16 29.61
C GLU A 153 -20.24 5.01 30.65
N GLY A 154 -20.97 5.22 31.74
CA GLY A 154 -21.17 4.24 32.81
C GLY A 154 -19.95 3.99 33.70
N GLY A 155 -18.89 4.79 33.61
CA GLY A 155 -17.68 4.56 34.40
C GLY A 155 -16.55 5.55 34.18
N VAL A 156 -15.37 5.18 34.66
CA VAL A 156 -14.13 5.93 34.51
C VAL A 156 -13.04 5.01 34.00
N GLY A 157 -12.18 5.53 33.13
CA GLY A 157 -10.96 4.84 32.68
C GLY A 157 -9.73 5.63 33.05
N GLU A 158 -8.71 4.97 33.54
CA GLU A 158 -7.40 5.59 33.74
C GLU A 158 -6.76 5.87 32.37
N VAL A 159 -6.12 7.03 32.23
CA VAL A 159 -5.43 7.43 31.00
C VAL A 159 -3.96 7.66 31.26
N HIS A 160 -3.12 7.20 30.33
CA HIS A 160 -1.67 7.23 30.42
C HIS A 160 -1.04 7.79 29.13
N GLY A 161 0.24 8.15 29.18
CA GLY A 161 1.04 8.48 27.99
C GLY A 161 0.31 9.39 26.98
N ALA A 162 0.13 8.88 25.76
CA ALA A 162 -0.57 9.60 24.70
C ALA A 162 -2.06 9.83 25.00
N GLN A 163 -2.77 8.89 25.62
CA GLN A 163 -4.17 9.09 26.04
C GLN A 163 -4.31 10.29 26.98
N GLN A 164 -3.37 10.42 27.94
CA GLN A 164 -3.34 11.55 28.87
C GLN A 164 -3.11 12.88 28.14
N ALA A 165 -2.16 12.92 27.20
CA ALA A 165 -1.88 14.11 26.40
C ALA A 165 -3.08 14.51 25.53
N PHE A 166 -3.72 13.54 24.87
CA PHE A 166 -4.92 13.73 24.06
C PHE A 166 -6.09 14.26 24.88
N ALA A 167 -6.41 13.58 25.99
CA ALA A 167 -7.50 13.98 26.87
C ALA A 167 -7.25 15.36 27.47
N GLY A 168 -6.07 15.61 28.03
CA GLY A 168 -5.70 16.88 28.64
C GLY A 168 -5.78 18.07 27.69
N ALA A 169 -5.39 17.89 26.42
CA ALA A 169 -5.38 18.97 25.44
C ALA A 169 -6.76 19.28 24.85
N LEU A 170 -7.64 18.27 24.75
CA LEU A 170 -8.90 18.39 24.02
C LEU A 170 -10.14 18.34 24.92
N ALA A 171 -9.99 18.11 26.22
CA ALA A 171 -11.09 18.16 27.17
C ALA A 171 -11.77 19.53 27.12
N GLY A 172 -13.04 19.53 26.71
CA GLY A 172 -13.89 20.73 26.68
C GLY A 172 -14.71 20.93 27.96
N VAL A 173 -14.39 20.21 29.02
CA VAL A 173 -15.11 20.20 30.30
C VAL A 173 -14.12 20.44 31.43
N ASP A 174 -14.53 21.19 32.45
CA ASP A 174 -13.70 21.47 33.61
C ASP A 174 -13.20 20.19 34.28
N GLU A 175 -11.90 20.17 34.55
CA GLU A 175 -11.21 19.14 35.33
C GLU A 175 -11.63 19.21 36.80
N ILE A 176 -11.66 18.06 37.47
CA ILE A 176 -11.94 17.98 38.91
C ILE A 176 -10.87 17.18 39.66
N ASP A 177 -10.67 17.54 40.93
CA ASP A 177 -9.93 16.72 41.89
C ASP A 177 -10.88 15.82 42.68
N ALA A 178 -10.51 14.55 42.87
CA ALA A 178 -11.27 13.60 43.68
C ALA A 178 -10.35 12.72 44.55
N ALA A 179 -10.91 12.21 45.65
CA ALA A 179 -10.22 11.20 46.45
C ALA A 179 -10.10 9.90 45.64
N LEU A 180 -8.92 9.26 45.69
CA LEU A 180 -8.66 8.03 44.95
C LEU A 180 -9.66 6.91 45.28
N SER A 181 -10.03 6.80 46.55
CA SER A 181 -11.05 5.83 47.01
C SER A 181 -12.41 6.04 46.36
N THR A 182 -12.78 7.28 46.05
CA THR A 182 -14.05 7.60 45.38
C THR A 182 -14.01 7.16 43.93
N VAL A 183 -12.90 7.42 43.23
CA VAL A 183 -12.73 7.02 41.83
C VAL A 183 -12.69 5.50 41.70
N LEU A 184 -11.95 4.81 42.58
CA LEU A 184 -11.86 3.35 42.59
C LEU A 184 -13.17 2.63 42.95
N ALA A 185 -14.17 3.34 43.49
CA ALA A 185 -15.50 2.80 43.75
C ALA A 185 -16.42 2.86 42.52
N LEU A 186 -16.05 3.60 41.48
CA LEU A 186 -16.80 3.69 40.23
C LEU A 186 -16.48 2.49 39.32
N PRO A 187 -17.38 2.12 38.40
CA PRO A 187 -17.08 1.09 37.42
C PRO A 187 -15.88 1.47 36.54
N GLU A 188 -14.92 0.56 36.44
CA GLU A 188 -13.77 0.69 35.54
C GLU A 188 -14.20 0.43 34.09
N LYS A 189 -13.77 1.31 33.19
CA LYS A 189 -14.05 1.26 31.76
C LYS A 189 -12.79 1.61 30.98
N GLU A 190 -12.70 1.12 29.75
CA GLU A 190 -11.63 1.52 28.85
C GLU A 190 -11.86 2.95 28.35
N ALA A 191 -10.83 3.79 28.48
CA ALA A 191 -10.82 5.16 27.97
C ALA A 191 -9.97 5.23 26.71
N LEU A 192 -10.50 5.83 25.63
CA LEU A 192 -9.77 6.09 24.38
C LEU A 192 -9.09 4.84 23.77
N PRO A 193 -9.84 3.74 23.49
CA PRO A 193 -9.27 2.46 23.03
C PRO A 193 -8.42 2.54 21.74
N GLY A 194 -8.60 3.59 20.93
CA GLY A 194 -7.80 3.80 19.71
C GLY A 194 -6.51 4.61 19.90
N VAL A 195 -6.27 5.19 21.08
CA VAL A 195 -5.03 5.93 21.40
C VAL A 195 -4.15 5.02 22.26
N PRO A 196 -2.87 4.81 21.90
CA PRO A 196 -1.98 3.98 22.72
C PRO A 196 -1.85 4.52 24.15
N ALA A 197 -1.94 3.64 25.14
CA ALA A 197 -1.83 3.99 26.56
C ALA A 197 -0.37 4.19 27.00
N ASP A 198 0.57 3.48 26.37
CA ASP A 198 1.98 3.54 26.71
C ASP A 198 2.68 4.79 26.14
N ASP A 199 3.94 5.00 26.53
CA ASP A 199 4.78 6.02 25.92
C ASP A 199 5.04 5.67 24.45
N VAL A 200 4.51 6.50 23.55
CA VAL A 200 4.62 6.31 22.10
C VAL A 200 5.81 7.09 21.58
N GLU A 201 6.73 6.39 20.91
CA GLU A 201 7.67 7.03 20.01
C GLU A 201 6.97 7.30 18.67
N TRP A 202 6.69 8.56 18.39
CA TRP A 202 5.96 8.96 17.19
C TRP A 202 6.85 8.95 15.95
N ALA A 203 6.55 8.04 15.03
CA ALA A 203 7.28 7.91 13.79
C ALA A 203 6.98 9.05 12.81
N HIS A 204 7.96 9.35 11.95
CA HIS A 204 7.84 10.34 10.88
C HIS A 204 8.39 9.75 9.56
N PRO A 205 7.67 8.78 8.96
CA PRO A 205 8.10 8.13 7.71
C PRO A 205 8.45 9.11 6.59
N GLY A 206 9.57 8.88 5.89
CA GLY A 206 9.80 9.46 4.55
C GLY A 206 9.07 8.70 3.44
N ARG A 207 8.61 7.48 3.72
CA ARG A 207 7.87 6.60 2.81
C ARG A 207 6.89 5.79 3.63
N VAL A 208 5.68 5.57 3.13
CA VAL A 208 4.64 4.76 3.76
C VAL A 208 4.39 3.55 2.87
N CYS A 209 4.52 2.34 3.41
CA CYS A 209 4.17 1.10 2.71
C CYS A 209 3.18 0.27 3.51
N VAL A 210 2.21 -0.35 2.86
CA VAL A 210 1.18 -1.21 3.47
C VAL A 210 1.22 -2.58 2.83
N GLY A 211 1.37 -3.64 3.62
CA GLY A 211 1.37 -5.01 3.12
C GLY A 211 2.17 -5.95 4.02
N GLY A 212 2.65 -7.05 3.44
CA GLY A 212 3.38 -8.09 4.16
C GLY A 212 3.26 -9.46 3.49
N ASP A 213 3.76 -10.49 4.18
CA ASP A 213 3.49 -11.89 3.88
C ASP A 213 2.54 -12.42 4.96
N ALA A 214 1.36 -12.95 4.58
CA ALA A 214 0.41 -13.46 5.57
C ALA A 214 0.83 -14.80 6.21
N ALA A 215 1.95 -15.40 5.79
CA ALA A 215 2.54 -16.54 6.48
C ALA A 215 3.06 -16.20 7.90
N ASP A 216 3.33 -14.92 8.18
CA ASP A 216 3.74 -14.43 9.51
C ASP A 216 2.50 -14.04 10.33
N ARG A 217 1.79 -15.05 10.85
CA ARG A 217 0.44 -14.93 11.44
C ARG A 217 0.35 -14.31 12.84
N ASP A 218 1.46 -13.83 13.40
CA ASP A 218 1.48 -13.24 14.75
C ASP A 218 1.32 -11.70 14.78
N GLY A 219 0.95 -11.07 13.65
CA GLY A 219 0.58 -9.65 13.60
C GLY A 219 -0.63 -9.39 12.70
N PRO A 220 -1.44 -8.34 12.96
CA PRO A 220 -2.48 -7.95 12.02
C PRO A 220 -1.85 -7.65 10.66
N ALA A 221 -2.39 -8.23 9.59
CA ALA A 221 -2.09 -7.82 8.22
C ALA A 221 -2.28 -6.30 8.12
N GLY A 222 -1.18 -5.54 8.15
CA GLY A 222 -1.25 -4.10 8.31
C GLY A 222 -0.02 -3.53 9.01
N ILE A 223 1.17 -3.90 8.54
CA ILE A 223 2.34 -3.11 8.89
C ILE A 223 2.42 -1.95 7.90
N VAL A 224 2.21 -0.74 8.43
CA VAL A 224 2.72 0.47 7.81
C VAL A 224 4.23 0.50 8.04
N VAL A 225 5.01 0.71 6.98
CA VAL A 225 6.48 0.79 7.03
C VAL A 225 6.93 2.20 6.76
N ALA A 226 7.87 2.66 7.58
CA ALA A 226 8.64 3.89 7.44
C ALA A 226 10.10 3.58 7.11
N ASP A 227 10.68 4.37 6.19
CA ASP A 227 12.08 4.43 5.77
C ASP A 227 12.64 3.28 4.92
N GLY A 228 12.52 3.48 3.60
CA GLY A 228 13.21 2.73 2.56
C GLY A 228 14.70 3.03 2.44
N ALA A 229 15.47 3.07 3.54
CA ALA A 229 16.93 3.07 3.43
C ALA A 229 17.48 1.71 2.96
N GLY A 230 16.66 0.64 2.99
CA GLY A 230 17.08 -0.74 2.70
C GLY A 230 16.62 -1.34 1.37
N VAL A 231 15.76 -0.68 0.58
CA VAL A 231 15.27 -1.26 -0.69
C VAL A 231 16.23 -0.91 -1.85
N THR A 232 17.49 -1.29 -1.68
CA THR A 232 18.50 -1.25 -2.76
C THR A 232 18.60 -2.63 -3.39
N GLY A 233 17.65 -2.94 -4.28
CA GLY A 233 17.85 -4.03 -5.23
C GLY A 233 18.85 -3.63 -6.30
N GLY A 234 20.15 -3.88 -6.07
CA GLY A 234 21.23 -3.72 -7.06
C GLY A 234 21.63 -2.27 -7.37
N PRO A 235 22.83 -2.03 -7.95
CA PRO A 235 23.44 -0.70 -7.97
C PRO A 235 22.67 0.23 -8.91
N GLY A 236 21.77 1.02 -8.35
CA GLY A 236 21.38 2.29 -8.95
C GLY A 236 22.59 3.20 -8.91
N THR A 237 23.03 3.65 -10.08
CA THR A 237 24.12 4.61 -10.24
C THR A 237 23.81 5.84 -9.38
N THR A 238 24.65 6.09 -8.38
CA THR A 238 24.62 7.31 -7.61
C THR A 238 24.87 8.49 -8.56
N ASP A 239 23.92 9.43 -8.58
CA ASP A 239 24.12 10.77 -9.15
C ASP A 239 25.25 11.48 -8.41
N ALA A 240 26.45 11.32 -8.95
CA ALA A 240 27.60 12.16 -8.69
C ALA A 240 28.19 12.52 -10.06
N ASP A 241 27.71 13.62 -10.65
CA ASP A 241 28.57 14.78 -10.95
C ASP A 241 27.80 15.84 -11.74
N ARG A 242 27.70 17.02 -11.13
CA ARG A 242 27.38 18.28 -11.82
C ARG A 242 28.62 18.76 -12.56
N ASP A 243 28.35 19.38 -13.71
CA ASP A 243 29.17 20.34 -14.45
C ASP A 243 30.42 19.84 -15.19
N SER A 244 30.36 19.84 -16.53
CA SER A 244 31.20 20.67 -17.43
C SER A 244 30.80 20.44 -18.89
N GLY A 245 30.62 21.53 -19.65
CA GLY A 245 30.11 21.51 -21.02
C GLY A 245 31.12 21.21 -22.13
N GLY A 246 30.59 21.07 -23.35
CA GLY A 246 31.24 21.49 -24.59
C GLY A 246 31.81 20.42 -25.54
N ALA A 247 31.31 20.47 -26.79
CA ALA A 247 31.94 20.13 -28.09
C ALA A 247 31.89 18.67 -28.64
N GLY A 248 30.99 18.47 -29.62
CA GLY A 248 31.30 18.21 -31.04
C GLY A 248 32.08 16.95 -31.51
N GLY A 249 31.37 16.07 -32.23
CA GLY A 249 31.87 15.39 -33.45
C GLY A 249 32.29 13.91 -33.36
N PRO A 250 32.22 13.13 -34.47
CA PRO A 250 31.67 11.77 -34.46
C PRO A 250 32.66 10.63 -34.74
N GLY A 251 32.33 9.38 -34.35
CA GLY A 251 33.05 8.18 -34.83
C GLY A 251 32.76 6.86 -34.08
N ALA A 252 31.96 6.00 -34.73
CA ALA A 252 32.08 4.53 -34.86
C ALA A 252 32.21 3.56 -33.65
N THR A 253 31.16 2.74 -33.54
CA THR A 253 31.10 1.25 -33.42
C THR A 253 31.54 0.49 -32.16
N ASP A 254 30.56 -0.26 -31.65
CA ASP A 254 30.57 -1.68 -31.22
C ASP A 254 30.15 -2.03 -29.77
N ALA A 255 28.95 -2.62 -29.72
CA ALA A 255 28.54 -3.78 -28.93
C ALA A 255 28.62 -3.75 -27.39
N ALA A 256 27.48 -3.48 -26.76
CA ALA A 256 27.07 -4.22 -25.56
C ALA A 256 25.55 -4.31 -25.46
N ARG A 257 25.09 -5.55 -25.52
CA ARG A 257 23.75 -6.09 -25.37
C ARG A 257 23.23 -5.85 -23.94
N GLY A 258 22.24 -4.98 -23.80
CA GLY A 258 21.45 -4.79 -22.59
C GLY A 258 20.14 -4.12 -22.99
N GLY A 259 19.12 -4.92 -23.33
CA GLY A 259 17.79 -4.42 -23.63
C GLY A 259 17.12 -3.98 -22.34
N THR A 260 17.38 -2.75 -21.92
CA THR A 260 16.40 -1.97 -21.14
C THR A 260 15.26 -1.67 -22.10
N GLY A 261 14.08 -2.24 -21.82
CA GLY A 261 12.84 -1.71 -22.38
C GLY A 261 12.62 -0.33 -21.76
N ASP A 262 13.30 0.65 -22.34
CA ASP A 262 13.07 2.06 -22.09
C ASP A 262 11.96 2.49 -23.06
N ASP A 263 10.72 2.37 -22.58
CA ASP A 263 9.62 3.20 -23.01
C ASP A 263 9.18 4.01 -21.78
N SER A 264 10.10 4.84 -21.28
CA SER A 264 9.79 5.91 -20.34
C SER A 264 9.09 7.04 -21.10
N ASP A 265 7.82 6.84 -21.44
CA ASP A 265 6.90 7.98 -21.53
C ASP A 265 6.44 8.27 -20.10
N GLY A 266 6.57 9.53 -19.68
CA GLY A 266 6.17 10.04 -18.36
C GLY A 266 4.67 9.94 -18.12
N GLY A 267 4.19 8.73 -17.92
CA GLY A 267 2.82 8.38 -17.59
C GLY A 267 2.65 8.25 -16.09
N ASP A 268 1.65 8.94 -15.59
CA ASP A 268 1.09 8.92 -14.25
C ASP A 268 0.55 7.51 -13.90
N GLY A 269 1.45 6.55 -13.73
CA GLY A 269 1.16 5.11 -13.70
C GLY A 269 1.68 4.43 -12.43
N VAL A 270 0.94 3.41 -11.98
CA VAL A 270 1.37 2.56 -10.86
C VAL A 270 2.51 1.67 -11.34
N HIS A 271 3.65 1.73 -10.65
CA HIS A 271 4.84 0.93 -10.99
C HIS A 271 4.94 -0.32 -10.12
N LEU A 272 5.42 -1.43 -10.70
CA LEU A 272 5.84 -2.63 -9.97
C LEU A 272 7.36 -2.64 -9.82
N ARG A 273 7.85 -2.82 -8.60
CA ARG A 273 9.24 -3.20 -8.31
C ARG A 273 9.26 -4.58 -7.69
N ALA A 274 9.73 -5.56 -8.44
CA ALA A 274 9.77 -6.96 -8.03
C ALA A 274 10.99 -7.69 -8.62
N PRO A 275 11.37 -8.86 -8.07
CA PRO A 275 12.25 -9.79 -8.76
C PRO A 275 11.73 -10.13 -10.16
N ARG A 276 12.62 -10.51 -11.07
CA ARG A 276 12.22 -10.91 -12.43
C ARG A 276 11.30 -12.13 -12.38
N GLY A 277 10.29 -12.11 -13.24
CA GLY A 277 9.34 -13.20 -13.40
C GLY A 277 7.93 -12.81 -12.96
N SER A 278 7.04 -13.80 -13.07
CA SER A 278 5.64 -13.75 -12.71
C SER A 278 5.42 -14.38 -11.34
N ALA A 279 4.65 -13.71 -10.49
CA ALA A 279 4.32 -14.17 -9.15
C ALA A 279 2.89 -14.72 -9.08
N ALA A 280 2.72 -15.90 -8.48
CA ALA A 280 1.41 -16.41 -8.11
C ALA A 280 1.03 -15.92 -6.72
N LEU A 281 -0.17 -15.34 -6.62
CA LEU A 281 -0.70 -14.73 -5.40
C LEU A 281 -2.06 -15.35 -5.06
N VAL A 282 -2.35 -15.44 -3.78
CA VAL A 282 -3.68 -15.72 -3.25
C VAL A 282 -4.13 -14.52 -2.42
N THR A 283 -5.37 -14.08 -2.66
CA THR A 283 -6.00 -12.96 -1.97
C THR A 283 -7.35 -13.40 -1.43
N GLU A 284 -7.98 -12.57 -0.61
CA GLU A 284 -9.37 -12.76 -0.19
C GLU A 284 -10.37 -12.75 -1.38
N ARG A 285 -9.94 -12.32 -2.58
CA ARG A 285 -10.74 -12.30 -3.81
C ARG A 285 -10.38 -13.43 -4.79
N GLY A 286 -9.49 -14.34 -4.42
CA GLY A 286 -9.09 -15.50 -5.23
C GLY A 286 -7.62 -15.48 -5.67
N LEU A 287 -7.31 -16.29 -6.68
CA LEU A 287 -5.95 -16.52 -7.20
C LEU A 287 -5.61 -15.53 -8.32
N TYR A 288 -4.39 -15.00 -8.28
CA TYR A 288 -3.88 -14.04 -9.25
C TYR A 288 -2.46 -14.39 -9.69
N VAL A 289 -2.11 -13.98 -10.91
CA VAL A 289 -0.73 -13.94 -11.41
C VAL A 289 -0.40 -12.48 -11.68
N VAL A 290 0.68 -11.97 -11.11
CA VAL A 290 1.24 -10.66 -11.46
C VAL A 290 2.44 -10.89 -12.37
N SER A 291 2.41 -10.33 -13.58
CA SER A 291 3.53 -10.44 -14.51
C SER A 291 4.71 -9.56 -14.10
N ASP A 292 5.87 -9.80 -14.69
CA ASP A 292 7.06 -8.95 -14.54
C ASP A 292 6.82 -7.49 -14.96
N ALA A 293 5.94 -7.27 -15.94
CA ALA A 293 5.46 -5.96 -16.37
C ALA A 293 4.45 -5.28 -15.43
N GLY A 294 4.08 -5.92 -14.31
CA GLY A 294 3.16 -5.33 -13.33
C GLY A 294 1.67 -5.45 -13.70
N VAL A 295 1.29 -6.35 -14.60
CA VAL A 295 -0.13 -6.58 -14.94
C VAL A 295 -0.66 -7.75 -14.12
N ARG A 296 -1.80 -7.57 -13.46
CA ARG A 296 -2.48 -8.64 -12.71
C ARG A 296 -3.46 -9.39 -13.60
N PHE A 297 -3.44 -10.71 -13.51
CA PHE A 297 -4.36 -11.60 -14.18
C PHE A 297 -5.03 -12.50 -13.15
N ARG A 298 -6.34 -12.70 -13.27
CA ARG A 298 -7.04 -13.68 -12.44
C ARG A 298 -6.71 -15.08 -12.92
N ALA A 299 -6.26 -15.96 -12.02
CA ALA A 299 -6.09 -17.38 -12.31
C ALA A 299 -7.35 -18.16 -11.93
N GLY A 300 -7.62 -19.27 -12.61
CA GLY A 300 -8.81 -20.08 -12.31
C GLY A 300 -8.65 -20.93 -11.06
N SER A 301 -7.79 -21.96 -11.10
CA SER A 301 -7.56 -22.87 -9.96
C SER A 301 -6.08 -23.04 -9.61
N ALA A 302 -5.81 -23.62 -8.43
CA ALA A 302 -4.45 -23.98 -8.03
C ALA A 302 -3.80 -25.00 -9.00
N ASP A 303 -4.60 -25.93 -9.54
CA ASP A 303 -4.13 -26.89 -10.56
C ASP A 303 -3.77 -26.19 -11.87
N GLU A 304 -4.52 -25.17 -12.27
CA GLU A 304 -4.19 -24.36 -13.43
C GLU A 304 -2.90 -23.55 -13.22
N LEU A 305 -2.72 -22.94 -12.04
CA LEU A 305 -1.46 -22.28 -11.67
C LEU A 305 -0.27 -23.26 -11.71
N ALA A 306 -0.43 -24.46 -11.17
CA ALA A 306 0.58 -25.51 -11.23
C ALA A 306 0.90 -25.92 -12.68
N ALA A 307 -0.11 -25.99 -13.56
CA ALA A 307 0.08 -26.26 -14.99
C ALA A 307 0.85 -25.14 -15.72
N LEU A 308 0.77 -23.90 -15.21
CA LEU A 308 1.56 -22.76 -15.67
C LEU A 308 3.00 -22.74 -15.09
N GLY A 309 3.36 -23.72 -14.26
CA GLY A 309 4.65 -23.76 -13.56
C GLY A 309 4.74 -22.79 -12.38
N LEU A 310 3.63 -22.18 -11.99
CA LEU A 310 3.51 -21.22 -10.90
C LEU A 310 2.92 -21.91 -9.67
N GLY A 311 3.73 -22.70 -8.97
CA GLY A 311 3.34 -23.35 -7.72
C GLY A 311 3.44 -22.43 -6.52
N ASP A 312 2.75 -22.80 -5.42
CA ASP A 312 2.94 -22.24 -4.08
C ASP A 312 2.68 -20.72 -3.98
N PRO A 313 1.41 -20.28 -4.17
CA PRO A 313 1.06 -18.86 -4.21
C PRO A 313 1.33 -18.15 -2.88
N THR A 314 1.75 -16.89 -2.95
CA THR A 314 1.97 -16.04 -1.77
C THR A 314 0.66 -15.36 -1.36
N GLU A 315 0.35 -15.36 -0.06
CA GLU A 315 -0.86 -14.71 0.44
C GLU A 315 -0.64 -13.20 0.58
N VAL A 316 -1.48 -12.41 -0.09
CA VAL A 316 -1.36 -10.95 -0.21
C VAL A 316 -2.74 -10.31 -0.11
N PRO A 317 -2.91 -9.21 0.65
CA PRO A 317 -4.19 -8.48 0.67
C PRO A 317 -4.54 -7.92 -0.71
N TRP A 318 -5.81 -8.02 -1.12
CA TRP A 318 -6.26 -7.46 -2.39
C TRP A 318 -5.91 -5.98 -2.55
N SER A 319 -5.99 -5.20 -1.46
CA SER A 319 -5.68 -3.76 -1.47
C SER A 319 -4.28 -3.45 -2.00
N VAL A 320 -3.32 -4.36 -1.84
CA VAL A 320 -1.94 -4.18 -2.30
C VAL A 320 -1.83 -4.25 -3.82
N ILE A 321 -2.52 -5.21 -4.45
CA ILE A 321 -2.42 -5.45 -5.90
C ILE A 321 -3.58 -4.83 -6.69
N ALA A 322 -4.61 -4.31 -6.02
CA ALA A 322 -5.80 -3.73 -6.67
C ALA A 322 -5.47 -2.59 -7.63
N VAL A 323 -4.40 -1.84 -7.33
CA VAL A 323 -3.91 -0.71 -8.11
C VAL A 323 -3.23 -1.12 -9.42
N LEU A 324 -2.86 -2.40 -9.57
CA LEU A 324 -2.21 -2.90 -10.78
C LEU A 324 -3.22 -3.03 -11.93
N PRO A 325 -2.79 -2.78 -13.19
CA PRO A 325 -3.62 -2.98 -14.38
C PRO A 325 -4.19 -4.40 -14.49
N ASP A 326 -5.44 -4.52 -14.91
CA ASP A 326 -6.12 -5.80 -15.12
C ASP A 326 -5.87 -6.35 -16.53
N GLY A 327 -5.18 -7.49 -16.62
CA GLY A 327 -4.94 -8.20 -17.87
C GLY A 327 -6.02 -9.23 -18.24
N GLY A 328 -7.03 -9.42 -17.38
CA GLY A 328 -8.09 -10.41 -17.55
C GLY A 328 -7.78 -11.75 -16.88
N GLU A 329 -8.24 -12.85 -17.47
CA GLU A 329 -8.19 -14.18 -16.85
C GLU A 329 -7.20 -15.12 -17.56
N LEU A 330 -6.44 -15.91 -16.81
CA LEU A 330 -5.58 -17.00 -17.26
C LEU A 330 -6.23 -18.35 -16.89
N THR A 331 -7.19 -18.78 -17.71
CA THR A 331 -7.92 -20.04 -17.52
C THR A 331 -7.83 -20.93 -18.76
N ALA A 332 -7.95 -22.25 -18.58
CA ALA A 332 -7.94 -23.20 -19.68
C ALA A 332 -9.09 -22.93 -20.68
N ASP A 333 -10.27 -22.56 -20.18
CA ASP A 333 -11.42 -22.24 -21.01
C ASP A 333 -11.18 -21.03 -21.91
N ARG A 334 -10.50 -19.99 -21.38
CA ARG A 334 -10.13 -18.83 -22.20
C ARG A 334 -9.05 -19.18 -23.22
N ALA A 335 -8.07 -20.00 -22.84
CA ALA A 335 -7.00 -20.44 -23.73
C ALA A 335 -7.49 -21.31 -24.90
N ARG A 336 -8.61 -22.02 -24.75
CA ARG A 336 -9.22 -22.83 -25.82
C ARG A 336 -10.05 -22.01 -26.81
N ARG A 337 -10.26 -20.71 -26.58
CA ARG A 337 -11.03 -19.86 -27.49
C ARG A 337 -10.21 -19.58 -28.74
N THR A 338 -10.91 -19.57 -29.88
CA THR A 338 -10.32 -19.13 -31.13
C THR A 338 -10.05 -17.63 -31.07
N VAL A 339 -8.89 -17.24 -31.57
CA VAL A 339 -8.49 -15.84 -31.69
C VAL A 339 -8.47 -15.44 -33.16
N PRO A 340 -8.80 -14.18 -33.49
CA PRO A 340 -8.68 -13.71 -34.86
C PRO A 340 -7.25 -13.94 -35.33
N ALA A 341 -7.08 -14.56 -36.51
CA ALA A 341 -5.77 -14.69 -37.10
C ALA A 341 -5.17 -13.28 -37.26
N HIS A 342 -4.02 -13.04 -36.65
CA HIS A 342 -3.26 -11.82 -36.92
C HIS A 342 -2.83 -11.89 -38.38
N THR A 343 -3.44 -11.08 -39.24
CA THR A 343 -3.00 -10.98 -40.64
C THR A 343 -1.62 -10.30 -40.60
N PRO A 344 -0.53 -10.99 -40.93
CA PRO A 344 0.75 -10.31 -41.05
C PRO A 344 0.60 -9.24 -42.14
N ALA A 345 1.03 -8.01 -41.84
CA ALA A 345 1.08 -6.95 -42.84
C ALA A 345 1.89 -7.46 -44.03
N THR A 346 1.26 -7.56 -45.19
CA THR A 346 1.93 -7.91 -46.44
C THR A 346 2.96 -6.84 -46.73
N THR A 347 4.24 -7.15 -46.52
CA THR A 347 5.34 -6.34 -47.02
C THR A 347 5.35 -6.44 -48.54
N SER A 348 4.59 -5.57 -49.21
CA SER A 348 4.72 -5.35 -50.65
C SER A 348 6.03 -4.61 -50.91
N ALA A 349 7.04 -5.33 -51.37
CA ALA A 349 8.14 -4.76 -52.14
C ALA A 349 8.62 -5.78 -53.16
N ASP A 350 7.75 -6.08 -54.12
CA ASP A 350 8.17 -6.59 -55.42
C ASP A 350 8.74 -5.39 -56.21
N SER A 351 10.05 -5.18 -56.13
CA SER A 351 10.79 -4.27 -57.03
C SER A 351 11.48 -5.12 -58.09
N THR A 352 10.70 -5.58 -59.07
CA THR A 352 11.27 -6.07 -60.32
C THR A 352 11.65 -4.86 -61.18
N THR A 353 12.89 -4.41 -61.06
CA THR A 353 13.50 -3.48 -62.03
C THR A 353 13.81 -4.26 -63.30
N GLY A 354 12.92 -4.13 -64.30
CA GLY A 354 13.16 -4.61 -65.65
C GLY A 354 14.24 -3.77 -66.34
N ILE A 355 15.33 -4.43 -66.73
CA ILE A 355 16.28 -3.93 -67.71
C ILE A 355 15.66 -4.12 -69.10
N ARG A 356 15.47 -3.03 -69.85
CA ARG A 356 15.67 -3.00 -71.30
C ARG A 356 15.80 -1.57 -71.82
#